data_AF-A0A0P1H5C1-F1
#
_entry.id   AF-A0A0P1H5C1-F1
#
_cell.length_a   1.000
_cell.length_b   1.000
_cell.length_c   1.000
_cell.angle_alpha   90.00
_cell.angle_beta   90.00
_cell.angle_gamma   90.00
#
_symmetry.space_group_name_H-M   'P 1'
#
loop_
_entity.id
_entity.type
_entity.pdbx_description
1 polymer ?
#
loop_
_entity_poly.entity_id
_entity_poly.type
_entity_poly.pdbx_seq_one_letter_code
_entity_poly.pdbx_strand_id
1 'polypeptide(L)'
;MQMWARITFLLAVAGAAACTRVPELEDRLTPDLRNAGYPRLLPLDDAVAPLPPPQQASQKLQQELDARSARLQRRAAAVKNAEI
;
A
#
# COMPACT_ATOMS: atom_id res chain seq x y z
N MET A 1 39.33 17.82 9.51
CA MET A 1 38.28 18.68 8.94
C MET A 1 38.03 18.40 7.46
N GLN A 2 39.05 18.38 6.59
CA GLN A 2 38.92 18.07 5.14
C GLN A 2 38.21 16.74 4.82
N MET A 3 38.47 15.69 5.61
CA MET A 3 37.93 14.34 5.37
C MET A 3 36.41 14.26 5.63
N TRP A 4 35.91 14.99 6.62
CA TRP A 4 34.49 15.02 6.95
C TRP A 4 33.69 15.81 5.91
N ALA A 5 34.24 16.93 5.44
CA ALA A 5 33.62 17.70 4.36
C ALA A 5 33.46 16.88 3.07
N ARG A 6 34.45 16.05 2.74
CA ARG A 6 34.38 15.12 1.59
C ARG A 6 33.31 14.04 1.76
N ILE A 7 33.20 13.47 2.96
CA ILE A 7 32.17 12.46 3.26
C ILE A 7 30.77 13.07 3.16
N THR A 8 30.54 14.24 3.76
CA THR A 8 29.23 14.92 3.69
C THR A 8 28.87 15.29 2.25
N PHE A 9 29.83 15.74 1.45
CA PHE A 9 29.61 16.05 0.03
C PHE A 9 29.23 14.80 -0.78
N LEU A 10 29.94 13.68 -0.59
CA LEU A 10 29.63 12.42 -1.24
C LEU A 10 28.23 11.91 -0.86
N LEU A 11 27.85 12.05 0.41
CA LEU A 11 26.54 11.60 0.91
C LEU A 11 25.39 12.46 0.35
N ALA A 12 25.61 13.77 0.19
CA ALA A 12 24.64 14.67 -0.43
C ALA A 12 24.42 14.36 -1.92
N VAL A 13 25.51 14.09 -2.67
CA VAL A 13 25.41 13.72 -4.10
C VAL A 13 24.71 12.37 -4.29
N ALA A 14 25.01 11.39 -3.44
CA ALA A 14 24.35 10.09 -3.47
C ALA A 14 22.85 10.17 -3.14
N GLY A 15 22.46 10.99 -2.15
CA GLY A 15 21.05 11.23 -1.81
C GLY A 15 20.26 11.88 -2.95
N ALA A 16 20.86 12.78 -3.71
CA ALA A 16 20.21 13.41 -4.87
C ALA A 16 19.97 12.42 -6.03
N ALA A 17 20.89 11.47 -6.25
CA ALA A 17 20.77 10.46 -7.30
C ALA A 17 19.77 9.34 -6.97
N ALA A 18 19.51 9.07 -5.68
CA ALA A 18 18.59 8.02 -5.25
C ALA A 18 17.10 8.38 -5.39
N CYS A 19 16.78 9.66 -5.63
CA CYS A 19 15.40 10.13 -5.53
C CYS A 19 14.56 10.06 -6.81
N THR A 20 15.08 9.72 -8.00
CA THR A 20 14.33 10.08 -9.23
C THR A 20 14.50 9.19 -10.46
N ARG A 21 14.88 7.91 -10.36
CA ARG A 21 14.87 7.06 -11.56
C ARG A 21 14.57 5.60 -11.27
N VAL A 22 13.52 5.09 -11.90
CA VAL A 22 13.15 3.66 -11.88
C VAL A 22 13.41 3.11 -13.29
N PRO A 23 14.58 2.48 -13.54
CA PRO A 23 14.99 2.06 -14.88
C PRO A 23 13.95 1.17 -15.56
N GLU A 24 13.35 0.24 -14.80
CA GLU A 24 12.31 -0.69 -15.28
C GLU A 24 11.07 0.03 -15.86
N LEU A 25 10.78 1.26 -15.41
CA LEU A 25 9.66 2.07 -15.89
C LEU A 25 10.08 3.00 -17.03
N GLU A 26 11.24 3.63 -16.91
CA GLU A 26 11.75 4.62 -17.88
C GLU A 26 12.18 3.99 -19.21
N ASP A 27 12.78 2.80 -19.17
CA ASP A 27 13.29 2.10 -20.36
C ASP A 27 12.16 1.52 -21.22
N ARG A 28 10.96 1.37 -20.65
CA ARG A 28 9.76 0.93 -21.35
C ARG A 28 9.00 2.07 -22.02
N LEU A 29 9.37 3.32 -21.76
CA LEU A 29 8.71 4.49 -22.32
C LEU A 29 9.27 4.79 -23.71
N THR A 30 8.39 4.86 -24.71
CA THR A 30 8.78 5.24 -26.07
C THR A 30 9.19 6.73 -26.14
N PRO A 31 10.07 7.14 -27.07
CA PRO A 31 10.60 8.50 -27.11
C PRO A 31 9.56 9.61 -27.19
N ASP A 32 8.46 9.35 -27.87
CA ASP A 32 7.28 10.19 -28.04
C ASP A 32 6.46 10.36 -26.76
N LEU A 33 6.47 9.38 -25.86
CA LEU A 33 5.74 9.43 -24.59
C LEU A 33 6.49 10.15 -23.45
N ARG A 34 7.82 10.28 -23.53
CA ARG A 34 8.65 10.91 -22.47
C ARG A 34 8.27 12.34 -22.14
N ASN A 35 7.85 13.12 -23.13
CA ASN A 35 7.48 14.52 -22.97
C ASN A 35 6.01 14.78 -23.35
N ALA A 36 5.22 13.72 -23.52
CA ALA A 36 3.81 13.86 -23.81
C ALA A 36 3.08 14.43 -22.59
N GLY A 37 2.10 15.30 -22.83
CA GLY A 37 1.18 15.72 -21.79
C GLY A 37 0.39 14.52 -21.26
N TYR A 38 -0.07 14.60 -20.01
CA TYR A 38 -0.97 13.59 -19.48
C TYR A 38 -2.25 13.50 -20.33
N PRO A 39 -2.76 12.29 -20.58
CA PRO A 39 -4.01 12.12 -21.28
C PRO A 39 -5.16 12.73 -20.48
N ARG A 40 -6.28 12.98 -21.16
CA ARG A 40 -7.51 13.41 -20.48
C ARG A 40 -7.91 12.36 -19.45
N LEU A 41 -8.01 12.78 -18.19
CA LEU A 41 -8.45 11.92 -17.09
C LEU A 41 -9.93 11.59 -17.26
N LEU A 42 -10.28 10.32 -17.08
CA LEU A 42 -11.66 9.87 -17.04
C LEU A 42 -12.16 9.93 -15.59
N PRO A 43 -13.33 10.55 -15.31
CA PRO A 43 -13.92 10.51 -13.98
C PRO A 43 -14.11 9.08 -13.50
N LEU A 44 -13.73 8.79 -12.25
CA LEU A 44 -13.81 7.43 -11.71
C LEU A 44 -15.26 6.95 -11.58
N ASP A 45 -16.18 7.88 -11.31
CA ASP A 45 -17.62 7.59 -11.24
C ASP A 45 -18.15 7.00 -12.55
N ASP A 46 -17.54 7.35 -13.68
CA ASP A 46 -17.89 6.84 -15.01
C ASP A 46 -17.08 5.59 -15.41
N ALA A 47 -15.95 5.34 -14.74
CA ALA A 47 -14.98 4.32 -15.11
C ALA A 47 -15.11 3.01 -14.31
N VAL A 48 -15.79 3.04 -13.17
CA VAL A 48 -15.84 1.93 -12.23
C VAL A 48 -17.28 1.54 -11.95
N ALA A 49 -17.55 0.22 -11.91
CA ALA A 49 -18.85 -0.27 -11.50
C ALA A 49 -19.16 0.17 -10.06
N PRO A 50 -20.40 0.61 -9.74
CA PRO A 50 -20.76 0.99 -8.39
C PRO A 50 -20.56 -0.18 -7.42
N LEU A 51 -19.77 0.03 -6.37
CA LEU A 51 -19.68 -0.93 -5.27
C LEU A 51 -20.86 -0.74 -4.30
N PRO A 52 -21.26 -1.80 -3.56
CA PRO A 52 -22.18 -1.66 -2.45
C PRO A 52 -21.66 -0.61 -1.46
N PRO A 53 -22.55 0.17 -0.82
CA PRO A 53 -22.15 1.13 0.19
C PRO A 53 -21.35 0.43 1.30
N PRO A 54 -20.30 1.08 1.83
CA PRO A 54 -19.36 0.47 2.77
C PRO A 54 -20.05 -0.07 4.03
N GLN A 55 -21.18 0.53 4.44
CA GLN A 55 -21.98 0.08 5.56
C GLN A 55 -22.54 -1.34 5.35
N GLN A 56 -23.00 -1.67 4.13
CA GLN A 56 -23.53 -3.00 3.82
C GLN A 56 -22.41 -4.06 3.79
N ALA A 57 -21.26 -3.74 3.19
CA ALA A 57 -20.10 -4.63 3.19
C ALA A 57 -19.59 -4.90 4.62
N SER A 58 -19.57 -3.86 5.47
CA SER A 58 -19.09 -3.93 6.84
C SER A 58 -19.99 -4.79 7.75
N GLN A 59 -21.31 -4.77 7.55
CA GLN A 59 -22.23 -5.56 8.37
C GLN A 59 -21.98 -7.06 8.24
N LYS A 60 -21.82 -7.55 7.00
CA LYS A 60 -21.53 -8.98 6.75
C LYS A 60 -20.19 -9.39 7.37
N LEU A 61 -19.17 -8.53 7.23
CA LEU A 61 -17.86 -8.76 7.81
C LEU A 61 -17.93 -8.81 9.34
N GLN A 62 -18.64 -7.87 9.97
CA GLN A 62 -18.80 -7.82 11.42
C GLN A 62 -19.43 -9.12 11.96
N GLN A 63 -20.51 -9.59 11.32
CA GLN A 63 -21.16 -10.85 11.70
C GLN A 63 -20.22 -12.05 11.62
N GLU A 64 -19.36 -12.10 10.59
CA GLU A 64 -18.36 -13.17 10.47
C GLU A 64 -17.33 -13.11 11.61
N LEU A 65 -16.82 -11.91 11.90
CA LEU A 65 -15.84 -11.69 12.96
C LEU A 65 -16.41 -12.03 14.34
N ASP A 66 -17.64 -11.66 14.63
CA ASP A 66 -18.32 -11.98 15.89
C ASP A 66 -18.48 -13.50 16.06
N ALA A 67 -18.92 -14.19 15.00
CA ALA A 67 -19.06 -15.64 15.02
C ALA A 67 -17.70 -16.35 15.22
N ARG A 68 -16.63 -15.83 14.61
CA ARG A 68 -15.27 -16.35 14.77
C ARG A 68 -14.77 -16.13 16.21
N SER A 69 -14.94 -14.93 16.75
CA SER A 69 -14.59 -14.58 18.12
C SER A 69 -15.28 -15.52 19.12
N ALA A 70 -16.58 -15.72 18.99
CA ALA A 70 -17.35 -16.60 19.88
C ALA A 70 -16.89 -18.07 19.82
N ARG A 71 -16.44 -18.57 18.67
CA ARG A 71 -15.84 -19.92 18.57
C ARG A 71 -14.49 -19.99 19.28
N LEU A 72 -13.65 -18.98 19.11
CA LEU A 72 -12.33 -18.93 19.76
C LEU A 72 -12.46 -18.83 21.28
N GLN A 73 -13.38 -18.00 21.79
CA GLN A 73 -13.65 -17.89 23.23
C GLN A 73 -14.12 -19.21 23.83
N ARG A 74 -15.03 -19.93 23.16
CA ARG A 74 -15.47 -21.26 23.60
C ARG A 74 -14.33 -22.27 23.66
N ARG A 75 -13.44 -22.27 22.66
CA ARG A 75 -12.26 -23.15 22.63
C ARG A 75 -11.29 -22.81 23.77
N ALA A 76 -11.04 -21.52 24.00
CA ALA A 76 -10.18 -21.07 25.09
C ALA A 76 -10.73 -21.46 26.46
N ALA A 77 -12.04 -21.32 26.67
CA ALA A 77 -12.70 -21.76 27.90
C ALA A 77 -12.59 -23.28 28.12
N ALA A 78 -12.77 -24.07 27.05
CA ALA A 78 -12.62 -25.53 27.14
C ALA A 78 -11.19 -25.95 27.51
N VAL A 79 -10.17 -25.31 26.92
CA VAL A 79 -8.75 -25.57 27.27
C VAL A 79 -8.50 -25.20 28.73
N LYS A 80 -8.89 -23.98 29.14
CA LYS A 80 -8.72 -23.51 30.52
C LYS A 80 -9.36 -24.45 31.55
N ASN A 81 -10.55 -24.98 31.25
CA ASN A 81 -11.25 -25.88 32.15
C ASN A 81 -10.66 -27.30 32.18
N ALA A 82 -9.91 -27.72 31.14
CA ALA A 82 -9.24 -29.01 31.09
C ALA A 82 -7.87 -29.02 31.79
N GLU A 83 -7.29 -27.83 32.03
CA GLU A 83 -6.03 -27.66 32.77
C GLU A 83 -6.21 -27.57 34.30
N ILE A 84 -7.46 -27.59 34.79
CA ILE A 84 -7.81 -27.55 36.22
C ILE A 84 -8.19 -28.95 36.71
#